data_AF-A0A8T4GTR3-F1
#
_entry.id   AF-A0A8T4GTR3-F1
#
_cell.length_a   1.000
_cell.length_b   1.000
_cell.length_c   1.000
_cell.angle_alpha   90.00
_cell.angle_beta   90.00
_cell.angle_gamma   90.00
#
_symmetry.space_group_name_H-M   'P 1'
#
loop_
_entity.id
_entity.type
_entity.pdbx_description
1 polymer ?
#
loop_
_entity_poly.entity_id
_entity_poly.type
_entity_poly.pdbx_seq_one_letter_code
_entity_poly.pdbx_strand_id
1 'polypeptide(L)' 'MSLEAEHDCPDCGGTRTFWKTAAMNVHLGKKVKWQCEDCDYGFIQIDGISTAQTA' A
#
# COMPACT_ATOMS: atom_id res chain seq x y z
N MET A 1 -1.85 -3.75 14.73
CA MET A 1 -2.01 -3.41 13.29
C MET A 1 -0.64 -2.98 12.80
N SER A 2 -0.01 -3.73 11.91
CA SER A 2 1.32 -3.39 11.40
C SER A 2 1.31 -2.05 10.67
N LEU A 3 2.37 -1.28 10.84
CA LEU A 3 2.58 0.01 10.15
C LEU A 3 3.35 -0.19 8.83
N GLU A 4 3.95 -1.35 8.64
CA GLU A 4 4.72 -1.75 7.47
C GLU A 4 4.05 -2.91 6.72
N ALA A 5 4.33 -2.99 5.42
CA ALA A 5 3.98 -4.11 4.55
C ALA A 5 5.06 -4.26 3.46
N GLU A 6 5.31 -5.48 2.99
CA GLU A 6 6.20 -5.73 1.85
C GLU A 6 5.38 -5.87 0.56
N HIS A 7 5.80 -5.19 -0.50
CA HIS A 7 5.15 -5.28 -1.82
C HIS A 7 6.16 -5.02 -2.94
N ASP A 8 5.92 -5.59 -4.13
CA ASP A 8 6.71 -5.25 -5.31
C ASP A 8 6.41 -3.82 -5.76
N CYS A 9 7.47 -3.03 -5.94
CA CYS A 9 7.38 -1.64 -6.35
C CYS A 9 7.64 -1.52 -7.86
N PRO A 10 6.66 -1.10 -8.67
CA PRO A 10 6.84 -0.98 -10.12
C PRO A 10 7.84 0.11 -10.51
N ASP A 11 8.03 1.13 -9.64
CA ASP A 11 8.93 2.25 -9.92
C ASP A 11 10.38 1.95 -9.52
N CYS A 12 10.60 1.29 -8.37
CA CYS A 12 11.93 0.91 -7.89
C CYS A 12 12.44 -0.42 -8.47
N GLY A 13 11.51 -1.30 -8.85
CA GLY A 13 11.76 -2.71 -9.11
C GLY A 13 11.98 -3.53 -7.82
N GLY A 14 11.33 -4.69 -7.76
CA GLY A 14 11.47 -5.66 -6.68
C GLY A 14 10.67 -5.32 -5.42
N THR A 15 10.75 -6.21 -4.43
CA THR A 15 10.08 -6.06 -3.14
C THR A 15 10.68 -4.92 -2.33
N ARG A 16 9.82 -4.02 -1.83
CA ARG A 16 10.16 -2.88 -0.97
C ARG A 16 9.26 -2.83 0.25
N THR A 17 9.71 -2.10 1.28
CA THR A 17 8.87 -1.79 2.42
C THR A 17 7.94 -0.63 2.08
N PHE A 18 6.68 -0.78 2.46
CA PHE A 18 5.64 0.22 2.36
C PHE A 18 5.15 0.62 3.73
N TRP A 19 5.11 1.92 3.99
CA TRP A 19 4.60 2.49 5.22
C TRP A 19 3.15 2.89 5.09
N LYS A 20 2.38 2.54 6.10
CA LYS A 20 0.99 2.96 6.23
C LYS A 20 0.92 4.45 6.55
N THR A 21 0.49 5.25 5.60
CA THR A 21 0.39 6.70 5.75
C THR A 21 -0.98 7.15 6.24
N ALA A 22 -2.04 6.37 5.97
CA ALA A 22 -3.39 6.67 6.44
C ALA A 22 -4.26 5.42 6.54
N ALA A 23 -5.27 5.47 7.41
CA ALA A 23 -6.41 4.56 7.36
C ALA A 23 -7.70 5.25 7.76
N MET A 24 -8.77 4.93 7.06
CA MET A 24 -10.12 5.42 7.35
C MET A 24 -11.17 4.39 6.93
N ASN A 25 -12.36 4.46 7.53
CA ASN A 25 -13.50 3.69 7.06
C ASN A 25 -14.23 4.48 5.98
N VAL A 26 -14.60 3.79 4.90
CA VAL A 26 -15.48 4.28 3.84
C VAL A 26 -16.66 3.33 3.71
N HIS A 27 -17.67 3.67 2.90
CA HIS A 27 -18.83 2.80 2.67
C HIS A 27 -18.45 1.40 2.16
N LEU A 28 -17.32 1.28 1.47
CA LEU A 28 -16.79 0.03 0.93
C LEU A 28 -15.87 -0.74 1.91
N GLY A 29 -15.79 -0.33 3.18
CA GLY A 29 -14.96 -0.97 4.20
C GLY A 29 -13.71 -0.15 4.59
N LYS A 30 -12.71 -0.82 5.17
CA LYS A 30 -11.51 -0.15 5.68
C LYS A 30 -10.55 0.18 4.53
N LYS A 31 -10.35 1.46 4.27
CA LYS A 31 -9.36 1.99 3.33
C LYS A 31 -8.04 2.25 4.04
N VAL A 32 -6.95 1.72 3.49
CA VAL A 32 -5.57 1.93 3.95
C VAL A 32 -4.74 2.47 2.80
N LYS A 33 -3.92 3.49 3.06
CA LYS A 33 -2.93 4.01 2.11
C LYS A 33 -1.55 3.51 2.51
N TRP A 34 -0.81 3.04 1.51
CA TRP A 34 0.55 2.53 1.61
C TRP A 34 1.46 3.35 0.73
N GLN A 35 2.65 3.69 1.21
CA GLN A 35 3.65 4.49 0.50
C GLN A 35 4.99 3.78 0.52
N CYS A 36 5.67 3.69 -0.62
CA CYS A 36 7.02 3.11 -0.72
C CYS A 36 8.01 3.94 0.12
N GLU A 37 8.97 3.27 0.76
CA GLU A 37 10.03 3.96 1.50
C GLU A 37 11.05 4.67 0.61
N ASP A 38 11.27 4.16 -0.61
CA ASP A 38 12.34 4.59 -1.51
C ASP A 38 11.85 5.54 -2.63
N CYS A 39 10.54 5.65 -2.87
CA CYS A 39 9.98 6.49 -3.94
C CYS A 39 8.55 6.99 -3.66
N ASP A 40 7.98 7.72 -4.62
CA ASP A 40 6.64 8.30 -4.51
C ASP A 40 5.48 7.33 -4.85
N TYR A 41 5.77 6.08 -5.21
CA TYR A 41 4.74 5.09 -5.48
C TYR A 41 3.95 4.75 -4.20
N GLY A 42 2.63 4.77 -4.33
CA GLY A 42 1.71 4.40 -3.25
C GLY A 42 0.49 3.69 -3.80
N PHE A 43 -0.05 2.77 -3.01
CA PHE A 43 -1.26 2.02 -3.36
C PHE A 43 -2.27 2.07 -2.23
N ILE A 44 -3.49 1.67 -2.55
CA ILE A 44 -4.62 1.67 -1.63
C ILE A 44 -5.11 0.25 -1.47
N GLN A 45 -5.43 -0.13 -0.24
CA GLN A 45 -6.16 -1.36 0.05
C GLN A 45 -7.52 -1.01 0.65
N ILE A 46 -8.59 -1.56 0.09
CA ILE A 46 -9.96 -1.42 0.60
C ILE A 46 -10.50 -2.81 0.91
N ASP A 47 -10.77 -3.06 2.19
CA ASP A 47 -11.37 -4.32 2.66
C ASP A 47 -10.66 -5.59 2.16
N GLY A 48 -9.33 -5.55 2.08
CA GLY A 48 -8.50 -6.67 1.59
C GLY A 48 -8.16 -6.61 0.09
N ILE A 49 -8.82 -5.77 -0.70
CA ILE A 49 -8.57 -5.62 -2.13
C ILE A 49 -7.55 -4.50 -2.34
N SER A 50 -6.42 -4.81 -2.97
CA SER A 50 -5.32 -3.87 -3.24
C SER A 50 -5.37 -3.35 -4.67
N THR A 51 -5.00 -2.08 -4.86
CA THR A 51 -4.74 -1.48 -6.17
C THR A 51 -3.29 -1.64 -6.63
N ALA A 52 -2.43 -2.30 -5.83
CA ALA A 52 -1.05 -2.55 -6.22
C ALA A 52 -1.02 -3.37 -7.52
N GLN A 53 -0.21 -2.95 -8.49
CA GLN A 53 0.09 -3.79 -9.63
C GLN A 53 0.91 -4.99 -9.15
N THR A 54 0.49 -6.20 -9.52
CA THR A 54 1.37 -7.37 -9.49
C THR A 54 2.27 -7.29 -10.70
N ALA A 55 3.58 -7.17 -10.49
CA ALA A 55 4.59 -7.38 -11.52
C ALA A 55 4.59 -8.85 -11.99
#